data_AF-A0A932RAN0-F1
#
_entry.id   AF-A0A932RAN0-F1
#
_cell.length_a   1.000
_cell.length_b   1.000
_cell.length_c   1.000
_cell.angle_alpha   90.00
_cell.angle_beta   90.00
_cell.angle_gamma   90.00
#
_symmetry.space_group_name_H-M   'P 1'
#
loop_
_entity.id
_entity.type
_entity.pdbx_description
1 polymer ?
#
loop_
_entity_poly.entity_id
_entity_poly.type
_entity_poly.pdbx_seq_one_letter_code
_entity_poly.pdbx_strand_id
1 'polypeptide(L)' 'MDSQEKAPAERKSPEILYCPVCAVEVEDPLTCGDCSAVICRRCGTPLESPDELGMG' A
#
# COMPACT_ATOMS: atom_id res chain seq x y z
N MET A 1 25.27 -30.12 -0.41
CA MET A 1 23.80 -30.05 -0.42
C MET A 1 23.43 -28.67 -0.92
N ASP A 2 22.71 -28.71 -2.03
CA ASP A 2 22.29 -27.62 -2.89
C ASP A 2 21.48 -26.50 -2.21
N SER A 3 21.73 -25.29 -2.71
CA SER A 3 20.71 -24.33 -3.16
C SER A 3 19.64 -23.85 -2.19
N GLN A 4 19.81 -22.62 -1.70
CA GLN A 4 18.71 -21.65 -1.75
C GLN A 4 19.22 -20.29 -2.23
N GLU A 5 19.39 -20.20 -3.54
CA GLU A 5 19.33 -18.99 -4.34
C GLU A 5 17.84 -18.50 -4.41
N LYS A 6 17.62 -17.19 -4.55
CA LYS A 6 16.36 -16.44 -4.81
C LYS A 6 15.39 -16.17 -3.64
N ALA A 7 15.37 -14.91 -3.21
CA ALA A 7 14.45 -13.92 -3.76
C ALA A 7 14.99 -12.50 -3.47
N PRO A 8 15.16 -11.60 -4.47
CA PRO A 8 15.23 -10.18 -4.17
C PRO A 8 13.81 -9.78 -3.78
N ALA A 9 13.49 -9.79 -2.48
CA ALA A 9 12.26 -9.20 -2.01
C ALA A 9 12.27 -7.74 -2.50
N GLU A 10 11.30 -7.47 -3.36
CA GLU A 10 11.07 -6.25 -4.11
C GLU A 10 11.69 -5.02 -3.45
N ARG A 11 12.40 -4.24 -4.24
CA ARG A 11 12.41 -2.80 -4.03
C ARG A 11 10.94 -2.40 -4.13
N LYS A 12 10.24 -2.40 -2.99
CA LYS A 12 8.90 -1.86 -2.87
C LYS A 12 9.08 -0.38 -3.12
N SER A 13 9.12 -0.02 -4.40
CA SER A 13 9.00 1.36 -4.86
C SER A 13 7.87 1.94 -4.04
N PRO A 14 8.03 3.12 -3.42
CA PRO A 14 6.95 3.72 -2.65
C PRO A 14 5.74 3.71 -3.58
N GLU A 15 4.76 2.86 -3.29
CA GLU A 15 3.60 2.72 -4.15
C GLU A 15 2.88 4.04 -4.01
N ILE A 16 3.04 4.91 -5.02
CA ILE A 16 2.39 6.21 -5.04
C ILE A 16 0.90 5.91 -5.10
N LEU A 17 0.19 6.15 -4.00
CA LEU A 17 -1.23 5.88 -3.90
C LEU A 17 -2.00 7.14 -4.22
N TYR A 18 -3.06 7.01 -5.01
CA TYR A 18 -3.92 8.14 -5.31
C TYR A 18 -5.06 8.25 -4.29
N CYS A 19 -5.26 9.44 -3.74
CA CYS A 19 -6.37 9.71 -2.83
C CYS A 19 -7.60 10.20 -3.60
N PRO A 20 -8.73 9.49 -3.60
CA PRO A 20 -9.94 9.91 -4.31
C PRO A 20 -10.61 11.14 -3.66
N VAL A 21 -10.42 11.34 -2.35
CA VAL A 21 -11.00 12.48 -1.62
C VAL A 21 -10.21 13.76 -1.84
N CYS A 22 -8.88 13.67 -1.87
CA CYS A 22 -8.03 14.82 -2.16
C CYS A 22 -7.84 15.05 -3.66
N ALA A 23 -8.13 14.04 -4.48
CA ALA A 23 -7.85 13.99 -5.90
C ALA A 23 -6.36 14.23 -6.24
N VAL A 24 -5.45 13.69 -5.41
CA VAL A 24 -3.99 13.87 -5.57
C VAL A 24 -3.24 12.57 -5.30
N GLU A 25 -2.03 12.50 -5.85
CA GLU A 25 -1.04 11.47 -5.53
C GLU A 25 -0.50 11.68 -4.10
N VAL A 26 -0.38 10.57 -3.38
CA VAL A 26 0.11 10.49 -2.00
C VAL A 26 1.36 9.63 -2.01
N GLU A 27 2.50 10.29 -1.93
CA GLU A 27 3.83 9.65 -1.89
C GLU A 27 4.15 9.00 -0.52
N ASP A 28 3.51 9.47 0.55
CA ASP A 28 3.75 9.03 1.93
C ASP A 28 2.42 8.73 2.62
N PRO A 29 1.75 7.63 2.28
CA PRO A 29 0.51 7.25 2.93
C PRO A 29 0.79 6.67 4.33
N LEU A 30 -0.14 6.86 5.26
CA LEU A 30 -0.06 6.33 6.62
C LEU A 30 -0.64 4.93 6.67
N THR A 31 0.07 3.96 7.22
CA THR A 31 -0.53 2.65 7.51
C THR A 31 -1.05 2.64 8.95
N CYS A 32 -2.32 2.29 9.12
CA CYS A 32 -2.91 2.05 10.43
C CYS A 32 -2.30 0.78 11.04
N GLY A 33 -1.68 0.89 12.22
CA GLY A 33 -1.03 -0.25 12.88
C GLY A 33 -2.01 -1.32 13.37
N ASP A 34 -3.25 -0.95 13.67
CA ASP A 34 -4.27 -1.86 14.19
C ASP A 34 -5.02 -2.59 13.07
N CYS A 35 -5.41 -1.86 12.03
CA CYS A 35 -6.23 -2.39 10.93
C CYS A 35 -5.43 -2.74 9.68
N SER A 36 -4.13 -2.43 9.63
CA SER A 36 -3.26 -2.52 8.45
C SER A 36 -3.75 -1.73 7.22
N ALA A 37 -4.79 -0.91 7.36
CA ALA A 37 -5.33 -0.08 6.30
C ALA A 37 -4.35 1.05 5.94
N VAL A 38 -4.15 1.28 4.64
CA VAL A 38 -3.39 2.42 4.16
C VAL A 38 -4.30 3.64 4.12
N ILE A 39 -3.81 4.81 4.53
CA ILE A 39 -4.62 6.00 4.81
C ILE A 39 -3.91 7.23 4.23
N CYS A 40 -4.68 8.11 3.60
CA CYS A 40 -4.16 9.38 3.11
C CYS A 40 -3.72 10.26 4.28
N ARG A 41 -2.42 10.57 4.37
CA ARG A 41 -1.85 11.47 5.38
C ARG A 41 -2.47 12.88 5.42
N ARG A 42 -3.19 13.27 4.37
CA ARG A 42 -3.73 14.63 4.18
C ARG A 42 -5.18 14.79 4.66
N CYS A 43 -6.03 13.79 4.43
CA CYS A 43 -7.45 13.84 4.77
C CYS A 43 -7.90 12.72 5.73
N GLY A 44 -7.08 11.69 5.96
CA GLY A 44 -7.44 10.54 6.79
C GLY A 44 -8.37 9.52 6.10
N THR A 45 -8.63 9.66 4.81
CA THR A 45 -9.41 8.67 4.04
C THR A 45 -8.58 7.41 3.80
N PRO A 46 -9.15 6.20 4.02
CA PRO A 46 -8.47 4.96 3.67
C PRO A 46 -8.22 4.89 2.16
N LEU A 47 -6.97 4.63 1.78
CA LEU A 47 -6.54 4.34 0.43
C LEU A 47 -6.65 2.83 0.25
N GLU A 48 -7.60 2.41 -0.57
CA GLU A 48 -7.82 1.00 -0.86
C GLU A 48 -6.92 0.58 -2.02
N SER A 49 -6.13 -0.48 -1.84
CA SER A 49 -5.48 -1.18 -2.94
C SER A 49 -6.54 -2.02 -3.65
N PRO A 50 -6.62 -2.01 -5.00
CA PRO A 50 -7.66 -2.74 -5.74
C PRO A 50 -7.60 -4.27 -5.60
N ASP A 51 -6.59 -4.82 -4.90
CA ASP A 51 -6.31 -6.25 -4.82
C ASP A 51 -7.15 -7.01 -3.76
N GLU A 52 -7.80 -6.32 -2.82
CA GLU A 52 -8.57 -6.96 -1.73
C GLU A 52 -10.10 -6.94 -1.91
N LEU A 53 -10.64 -6.39 -3.02
CA LEU A 53 -12.08 -6.40 -3.30
C LEU A 53 -12.55 -7.72 -3.95
N GLY A 54 -12.03 -8.84 -3.46
CA GLY A 54 -11.99 -10.09 -4.22
C GLY A 54 -12.41 -11.35 -3.46
N MET A 55 -13.24 -11.29 -2.41
CA MET A 55 -13.94 -12.50 -1.92
C MET A 55 -15.34 -12.14 -1.41
N GLY A 56 -16.32 -12.27 -2.30
CA GLY A 56 -17.73 -12.46 -1.94
C GLY A 56 -18.10 -13.93 -1.93
#